data_AF-A0A9X2JHE9-F1
#
_entry.id   AF-A0A9X2JHE9-F1
#
_cell.length_a   1.000
_cell.length_b   1.000
_cell.length_c   1.000
_cell.angle_alpha   90.00
_cell.angle_beta   90.00
_cell.angle_gamma   90.00
#
_symmetry.space_group_name_H-M   'P 1'
#
loop_
_entity.id
_entity.type
_entity.pdbx_description
1 polymer ?
#
loop_
_entity_poly.entity_id
_entity_poly.type
_entity_poly.pdbx_seq_one_letter_code
_entity_poly.pdbx_strand_id
1 'polypeptide(L)'
;MARETIVTRFLLGCKVPLVGLMAICLGGLPAMGAGHHVESFQVYARATVVHSELETLRYHLGKPEVSPPVITASGVTPHETYFQALALFRNANQLCFEHTGRLAEVPPLPAGTIDCHEVQKVIDAALERIVLVRKTFDTADHLELAKDSTDTSKSRTDVFNLLVQSNRQLNLLLDRRVAPREVFSQATLASSYTARLLERSPEFDLLPKAPAYEAGKRPVDVFHRLLICLDHVRGIAQVSDVPMLDLTINQDQLSTVEPSDVYHLASLIVAELTCLHSQLEGAQSPPDLYEVGRKVPSDVYQRVGLLQQQLVTLEQYVQLHPDWLSQDTEQ
;
A
#
# COMPACT_ATOMS: atom_id res chain seq x y z
N MET A 1 -8.72 5.23 -64.89
CA MET A 1 -10.08 5.56 -64.41
C MET A 1 -10.06 5.50 -62.89
N ALA A 2 -10.59 6.41 -62.10
CA ALA A 2 -10.90 7.83 -62.22
C ALA A 2 -10.88 8.34 -60.76
N ARG A 3 -10.31 9.51 -60.52
CA ARG A 3 -10.34 10.22 -59.23
C ARG A 3 -11.77 10.62 -58.92
N GLU A 4 -12.14 10.67 -57.65
CA GLU A 4 -13.08 11.71 -57.21
C GLU A 4 -12.79 12.18 -55.79
N THR A 5 -12.71 13.49 -55.71
CA THR A 5 -12.37 14.34 -54.57
C THR A 5 -13.69 14.94 -54.08
N ILE A 6 -13.99 14.87 -52.78
CA ILE A 6 -15.06 15.71 -52.21
C ILE A 6 -14.46 16.56 -51.09
N VAL A 7 -14.30 17.83 -51.44
CA VAL A 7 -14.11 18.95 -50.54
C VAL A 7 -15.51 19.47 -50.20
N THR A 8 -15.83 19.67 -48.91
CA THR A 8 -16.97 20.50 -48.53
C THR A 8 -16.58 21.41 -47.38
N ARG A 9 -16.44 22.70 -47.72
CA ARG A 9 -16.37 23.84 -46.82
C ARG A 9 -17.72 24.01 -46.12
N PHE A 10 -17.71 24.26 -44.81
CA PHE A 10 -18.77 25.00 -44.14
C PHE A 10 -18.16 26.16 -43.37
N LEU A 11 -18.48 27.37 -43.83
CA LEU A 11 -18.29 28.64 -43.14
C LEU A 11 -19.57 28.93 -42.37
N LEU A 12 -19.49 29.22 -41.08
CA LEU A 12 -20.44 30.12 -40.44
C LEU A 12 -19.80 30.77 -39.22
N GLY A 13 -19.56 32.08 -39.36
CA GLY A 13 -19.08 32.95 -38.31
C GLY A 13 -20.18 33.26 -37.31
N CYS A 14 -19.83 33.24 -36.03
CA CYS A 14 -20.59 33.88 -34.97
C CYS A 14 -19.76 35.03 -34.42
N LYS A 15 -20.28 36.25 -34.62
CA LYS A 15 -19.79 37.48 -33.99
C LYS A 15 -20.31 37.50 -32.55
N VAL A 16 -19.42 37.47 -31.57
CA VAL A 16 -19.78 37.70 -30.16
C VAL A 16 -19.40 39.14 -29.80
N PRO A 17 -20.31 39.93 -29.19
CA PRO A 17 -20.02 41.30 -28.82
C PRO A 17 -19.14 41.39 -27.57
N LEU A 18 -18.18 42.30 -27.67
CA LEU A 18 -17.30 42.83 -26.64
C LEU A 18 -18.13 43.62 -25.61
N VAL A 19 -18.21 43.17 -24.35
CA VAL A 19 -18.83 43.92 -23.25
C VAL A 19 -17.98 43.83 -21.99
N GLY A 20 -17.56 45.00 -21.49
CA GLY A 20 -17.51 45.32 -20.07
C GLY A 20 -16.33 44.80 -19.25
N LEU A 21 -15.20 45.50 -19.35
CA LEU A 21 -14.10 45.42 -18.38
C LEU A 21 -14.54 46.11 -17.07
N MET A 22 -14.93 45.35 -16.05
CA MET A 22 -15.19 45.87 -14.70
C MET A 22 -13.99 45.53 -13.82
N ALA A 23 -13.17 46.54 -13.53
CA ALA A 23 -12.03 46.44 -12.63
C ALA A 23 -12.52 46.30 -11.18
N ILE A 24 -12.54 45.08 -10.67
CA ILE A 24 -12.75 44.78 -9.25
C ILE A 24 -11.39 44.89 -8.57
N CYS A 25 -11.26 45.86 -7.67
CA CYS A 25 -10.13 46.00 -6.77
C CYS A 25 -10.03 44.74 -5.89
N LEU A 26 -9.10 43.85 -6.22
CA LEU A 26 -8.66 42.76 -5.37
C LEU A 26 -7.99 43.34 -4.12
N GLY A 27 -8.74 43.43 -3.04
CA GLY A 27 -8.18 43.53 -1.70
C GLY A 27 -7.41 42.23 -1.41
N GLY A 28 -6.09 42.34 -1.30
CA GLY A 28 -5.22 41.24 -0.92
C GLY A 28 -5.50 40.81 0.52
N LEU A 29 -6.23 39.71 0.68
CA LEU A 29 -6.22 38.92 1.91
C LEU A 29 -4.87 38.20 1.99
N PRO A 30 -4.15 38.26 3.13
CA PRO A 30 -3.00 37.43 3.35
C PRO A 30 -3.47 35.97 3.45
N ALA A 31 -3.24 35.20 2.40
CA ALA A 31 -3.39 33.74 2.41
C ALA A 31 -2.25 33.13 3.23
N MET A 32 -2.30 33.29 4.56
CA MET A 32 -1.58 32.38 5.45
C MET A 32 -2.40 31.09 5.50
N GLY A 33 -2.08 30.17 4.59
CA GLY A 33 -2.64 28.83 4.60
C GLY A 33 -2.26 28.15 5.92
N ALA A 34 -3.18 28.17 6.87
CA ALA A 34 -3.13 27.29 8.03
C ALA A 34 -3.18 25.86 7.47
N GLY A 35 -2.01 25.23 7.35
CA GLY A 35 -1.92 23.82 7.03
C GLY A 35 -2.79 23.07 8.01
N HIS A 36 -3.89 22.50 7.53
CA HIS A 36 -4.79 21.74 8.37
C HIS A 36 -4.03 20.49 8.80
N HIS A 37 -3.59 20.47 10.07
CA HIS A 37 -2.96 19.32 10.66
C HIS A 37 -4.02 18.21 10.75
N VAL A 38 -3.80 17.13 9.99
CA VAL A 38 -4.70 15.97 10.00
C VAL A 38 -4.32 15.07 11.15
N GLU A 39 -5.26 14.79 12.04
CA GLU A 39 -5.07 13.92 13.20
C GLU A 39 -5.54 12.49 12.92
N SER A 40 -5.03 11.52 13.69
CA SER A 40 -5.34 10.09 13.50
C SER A 40 -6.83 9.76 13.56
N PHE A 41 -7.61 10.45 14.39
CA PHE A 41 -9.05 10.22 14.48
C PHE A 41 -9.80 10.67 13.20
N GLN A 42 -9.30 11.68 12.49
CA GLN A 42 -9.87 12.11 11.22
C GLN A 42 -9.59 11.08 10.13
N VAL A 43 -8.36 10.56 10.11
CA VAL A 43 -7.98 9.44 9.23
C VAL A 43 -8.84 8.20 9.52
N TYR A 44 -9.10 7.90 10.80
CA TYR A 44 -9.98 6.80 11.22
C TYR A 44 -11.41 6.99 10.72
N ALA A 45 -11.96 8.21 10.83
CA ALA A 45 -13.29 8.53 10.30
C ALA A 45 -13.36 8.27 8.80
N ARG A 46 -12.34 8.68 8.03
CA ARG A 46 -12.25 8.41 6.58
C ARG A 46 -12.14 6.92 6.26
N ALA A 47 -11.32 6.18 7.00
CA ALA A 47 -11.24 4.71 6.87
C ALA A 47 -12.57 4.02 7.21
N THR A 48 -13.35 4.55 8.15
CA THR A 48 -14.69 4.04 8.49
C THR A 48 -15.68 4.23 7.34
N VAL A 49 -15.59 5.35 6.62
CA VAL A 49 -16.40 5.57 5.41
C VAL A 49 -16.06 4.54 4.33
N VAL A 50 -14.77 4.29 4.08
CA VAL A 50 -14.33 3.22 3.17
C VAL A 50 -14.92 1.88 3.59
N HIS A 51 -14.78 1.50 4.86
CA HIS A 51 -15.27 0.24 5.37
C HIS A 51 -16.80 0.09 5.15
N SER A 52 -17.57 1.14 5.44
CA SER A 52 -19.03 1.15 5.27
C SER A 52 -19.46 1.00 3.81
N GLU A 53 -18.74 1.65 2.89
CA GLU A 53 -18.97 1.52 1.44
C GLU A 53 -18.65 0.10 0.96
N LEU A 54 -17.59 -0.53 1.49
CA LEU A 54 -17.27 -1.93 1.21
C LEU A 54 -18.34 -2.89 1.74
N GLU A 55 -18.89 -2.66 2.93
CA GLU A 55 -19.99 -3.46 3.47
C GLU A 55 -21.26 -3.34 2.62
N THR A 56 -21.52 -2.15 2.08
CA THR A 56 -22.64 -1.94 1.15
C THR A 56 -22.46 -2.76 -0.12
N LEU A 57 -21.27 -2.68 -0.72
CA LEU A 57 -20.93 -3.48 -1.91
C LEU A 57 -20.99 -4.97 -1.61
N ARG A 58 -20.45 -5.40 -0.47
CA ARG A 58 -20.50 -6.80 -0.02
C ARG A 58 -21.92 -7.33 0.01
N TYR A 59 -22.83 -6.62 0.69
CA TYR A 59 -24.22 -7.00 0.79
C TYR A 59 -24.87 -7.10 -0.59
N HIS A 60 -24.69 -6.07 -1.44
CA HIS A 60 -25.28 -6.03 -2.78
C HIS A 60 -24.74 -7.15 -3.70
N LEU A 61 -23.46 -7.46 -3.59
CA LEU A 61 -22.80 -8.53 -4.37
C LEU A 61 -23.01 -9.94 -3.77
N GLY A 62 -23.70 -10.05 -2.63
CA GLY A 62 -23.91 -11.33 -1.93
C GLY A 62 -22.62 -12.00 -1.47
N LYS A 63 -21.58 -11.21 -1.15
CA LYS A 63 -20.27 -11.72 -0.72
C LYS A 63 -20.27 -11.99 0.79
N PRO A 64 -19.49 -12.98 1.27
CA PRO A 64 -19.43 -13.29 2.70
C PRO A 64 -18.74 -12.17 3.49
N GLU A 65 -19.03 -12.13 4.79
CA GLU A 65 -18.30 -11.31 5.75
C GLU A 65 -16.90 -11.88 5.96
N VAL A 66 -15.94 -10.98 6.07
CA VAL A 66 -14.57 -11.34 6.39
C VAL A 66 -14.47 -11.87 7.83
N SER A 67 -13.72 -12.95 8.02
CA SER A 67 -13.40 -13.46 9.36
C SER A 67 -12.51 -12.49 10.15
N PRO A 68 -12.33 -12.62 11.47
CA PRO A 68 -11.36 -11.82 12.21
C PRO A 68 -9.94 -11.92 11.61
N PRO A 69 -9.10 -10.88 11.75
CA PRO A 69 -7.75 -10.90 11.19
C PRO A 69 -6.84 -11.84 11.98
N VAL A 70 -5.95 -12.53 11.24
CA VAL A 70 -4.91 -13.39 11.83
C VAL A 70 -3.87 -12.54 12.58
N ILE A 71 -3.66 -11.30 12.14
CA ILE A 71 -2.69 -10.36 12.68
C ILE A 71 -3.42 -9.13 13.22
N THR A 72 -3.06 -8.71 14.42
CA THR A 72 -3.36 -7.37 14.93
C THR A 72 -2.04 -6.65 15.21
N ALA A 73 -2.01 -5.33 15.02
CA ALA A 73 -0.81 -4.53 15.25
C ALA A 73 -0.98 -3.57 16.43
N SER A 74 0.14 -3.14 17.02
CA SER A 74 0.23 -2.06 18.01
C SER A 74 1.51 -1.25 17.78
N GLY A 75 1.62 -0.06 18.37
CA GLY A 75 2.80 0.81 18.18
C GLY A 75 2.94 1.36 16.74
N VAL A 76 1.85 1.42 15.99
CA VAL A 76 1.87 1.72 14.55
C VAL A 76 2.24 3.19 14.28
N THR A 77 3.11 3.40 13.29
CA THR A 77 3.51 4.70 12.75
C THR A 77 2.68 5.06 11.50
N PRO A 78 2.71 6.32 11.04
CA PRO A 78 2.03 6.71 9.80
C PRO A 78 2.63 6.02 8.58
N HIS A 79 3.91 5.61 8.63
CA HIS A 79 4.59 4.92 7.55
C HIS A 79 3.90 3.58 7.25
N GLU A 80 3.73 2.69 8.24
CA GLU A 80 3.05 1.41 8.00
C GLU A 80 1.57 1.60 7.63
N THR A 81 0.91 2.61 8.22
CA THR A 81 -0.48 2.95 7.88
C THR A 81 -0.62 3.37 6.41
N TYR A 82 0.32 4.15 5.90
CA TYR A 82 0.35 4.60 4.51
C TYR A 82 0.48 3.40 3.55
N PHE A 83 1.36 2.45 3.84
CA PHE A 83 1.52 1.27 2.99
C PHE A 83 0.30 0.34 3.01
N GLN A 84 -0.41 0.22 4.14
CA GLN A 84 -1.71 -0.48 4.16
C GLN A 84 -2.81 0.28 3.41
N ALA A 85 -2.81 1.61 3.46
CA ALA A 85 -3.70 2.42 2.63
C ALA A 85 -3.36 2.27 1.14
N LEU A 86 -2.09 2.14 0.77
CA LEU A 86 -1.67 1.91 -0.61
C LEU A 86 -2.09 0.53 -1.12
N ALA A 87 -2.01 -0.50 -0.28
CA ALA A 87 -2.58 -1.81 -0.57
C ALA A 87 -4.10 -1.73 -0.80
N LEU A 88 -4.81 -0.98 0.05
CA LEU A 88 -6.25 -0.72 -0.10
C LEU A 88 -6.55 -0.03 -1.43
N PHE A 89 -5.80 1.02 -1.77
CA PHE A 89 -5.94 1.72 -3.04
C PHE A 89 -5.76 0.77 -4.23
N ARG A 90 -4.70 -0.05 -4.24
CA ARG A 90 -4.43 -0.99 -5.35
C ARG A 90 -5.57 -1.99 -5.54
N ASN A 91 -6.07 -2.56 -4.45
CA ASN A 91 -7.21 -3.47 -4.48
C ASN A 91 -8.49 -2.76 -4.93
N ALA A 92 -8.71 -1.51 -4.49
CA ALA A 92 -9.89 -0.72 -4.86
C ALA A 92 -9.84 -0.33 -6.34
N ASN A 93 -8.65 -0.01 -6.84
CA ASN A 93 -8.41 0.30 -8.23
C ASN A 93 -8.61 -0.93 -9.13
N GLN A 94 -8.20 -2.12 -8.67
CA GLN A 94 -8.47 -3.38 -9.36
C GLN A 94 -9.97 -3.67 -9.40
N LEU A 95 -10.70 -3.53 -8.28
CA LEU A 95 -12.15 -3.69 -8.24
C LEU A 95 -12.84 -2.71 -9.21
N CYS A 96 -12.40 -1.45 -9.21
CA CYS A 96 -12.89 -0.42 -10.12
C CYS A 96 -12.67 -0.81 -11.58
N PHE A 97 -11.51 -1.37 -11.92
CA PHE A 97 -11.24 -1.85 -13.27
C PHE A 97 -12.14 -3.03 -13.65
N GLU A 98 -12.34 -4.00 -12.76
CA GLU A 98 -13.19 -5.19 -13.01
C GLU A 98 -14.65 -4.80 -13.32
N HIS A 99 -15.20 -3.80 -12.63
CA HIS A 99 -16.60 -3.39 -12.81
C HIS A 99 -16.80 -2.24 -13.81
N THR A 100 -15.82 -1.36 -13.99
CA THR A 100 -15.99 -0.12 -14.79
C THR A 100 -15.02 0.01 -15.97
N GLY A 101 -14.00 -0.85 -16.05
CA GLY A 101 -12.92 -0.76 -17.03
C GLY A 101 -11.95 0.41 -16.79
N ARG A 102 -12.07 1.13 -15.66
CA ARG A 102 -11.25 2.32 -15.36
C ARG A 102 -10.15 2.00 -14.34
N LEU A 103 -8.94 2.46 -14.64
CA LEU A 103 -7.81 2.48 -13.74
C LEU A 103 -7.45 3.93 -13.38
N ALA A 104 -6.97 4.13 -12.17
CA ALA A 104 -6.26 5.31 -11.73
C ALA A 104 -4.76 5.00 -11.57
N GLU A 105 -3.94 6.04 -11.66
CA GLU A 105 -2.52 5.94 -11.32
C GLU A 105 -2.35 5.69 -9.81
N VAL A 106 -1.32 4.92 -9.46
CA VAL A 106 -0.99 4.64 -8.07
C VAL A 106 -0.45 5.92 -7.44
N PRO A 107 -0.94 6.35 -6.25
CA PRO A 107 -0.36 7.48 -5.53
C PRO A 107 1.15 7.31 -5.39
N PRO A 108 1.96 8.31 -5.77
CA PRO A 108 3.40 8.23 -5.63
C PRO A 108 3.77 8.24 -4.15
N LEU A 109 4.91 7.63 -3.82
CA LEU A 109 5.48 7.73 -2.48
C LEU A 109 5.81 9.22 -2.18
N PRO A 110 5.41 9.78 -1.02
CA PRO A 110 5.70 11.15 -0.70
C PRO A 110 7.21 11.40 -0.64
N ALA A 111 7.65 12.55 -1.14
CA ALA A 111 9.02 13.01 -0.94
C ALA A 111 9.16 13.55 0.49
N GLY A 112 9.59 12.70 1.43
CA GLY A 112 9.84 13.07 2.83
C GLY A 112 9.05 12.26 3.83
N THR A 113 8.87 12.82 5.03
CA THR A 113 8.19 12.16 6.14
C THR A 113 6.72 11.91 5.83
N ILE A 114 6.30 10.66 5.97
CA ILE A 114 4.90 10.27 5.85
C ILE A 114 4.18 10.63 7.16
N ASP A 115 3.11 11.42 7.05
CA ASP A 115 2.25 11.82 8.16
C ASP A 115 0.79 11.36 7.94
N CYS A 116 -0.10 11.74 8.86
CA CYS A 116 -1.52 11.38 8.76
C CYS A 116 -2.23 12.00 7.55
N HIS A 117 -1.76 13.14 7.05
CA HIS A 117 -2.32 13.78 5.87
C HIS A 117 -1.99 12.99 4.60
N GLU A 118 -0.75 12.50 4.47
CA GLU A 118 -0.38 11.62 3.35
C GLU A 118 -1.14 10.29 3.39
N VAL A 119 -1.36 9.71 4.59
CA VAL A 119 -2.22 8.54 4.74
C VAL A 119 -3.65 8.83 4.27
N GLN A 120 -4.23 9.95 4.70
CA GLN A 120 -5.60 10.31 4.34
C GLN A 120 -5.78 10.47 2.84
N LYS A 121 -4.83 11.10 2.13
CA LYS A 121 -4.88 11.23 0.66
C LYS A 121 -5.01 9.89 -0.04
N VAL A 122 -4.29 8.86 0.40
CA VAL A 122 -4.35 7.53 -0.20
C VAL A 122 -5.68 6.84 0.10
N ILE A 123 -6.21 7.00 1.32
CA ILE A 123 -7.54 6.50 1.71
C ILE A 123 -8.63 7.17 0.86
N ASP A 124 -8.54 8.48 0.65
CA ASP A 124 -9.47 9.24 -0.17
C ASP A 124 -9.44 8.78 -1.63
N ALA A 125 -8.24 8.56 -2.19
CA ALA A 125 -8.08 8.00 -3.53
C ALA A 125 -8.70 6.59 -3.64
N ALA A 126 -8.55 5.75 -2.61
CA ALA A 126 -9.16 4.42 -2.57
C ALA A 126 -10.69 4.50 -2.50
N LEU A 127 -11.22 5.40 -1.65
CA LEU A 127 -12.65 5.66 -1.51
C LEU A 127 -13.26 6.11 -2.84
N GLU A 128 -12.60 6.99 -3.59
CA GLU A 128 -13.07 7.40 -4.92
C GLU A 128 -13.26 6.21 -5.87
N ARG A 129 -12.36 5.21 -5.83
CA ARG A 129 -12.47 4.00 -6.65
C ARG A 129 -13.68 3.16 -6.23
N ILE A 130 -13.86 2.96 -4.92
CA ILE A 130 -14.98 2.20 -4.37
C ILE A 130 -16.32 2.87 -4.71
N VAL A 131 -16.40 4.20 -4.60
CA VAL A 131 -17.61 4.97 -4.94
C VAL A 131 -17.95 4.86 -6.43
N LEU A 132 -16.96 4.82 -7.32
CA LEU A 132 -17.22 4.59 -8.76
C LEU A 132 -17.84 3.21 -9.01
N VAL A 133 -17.39 2.18 -8.29
CA VAL A 133 -17.98 0.84 -8.36
C VAL A 133 -19.41 0.87 -7.80
N ARG A 134 -19.64 1.49 -6.65
CA ARG A 134 -21.01 1.58 -6.09
C ARG A 134 -22.01 2.23 -7.06
N LYS A 135 -21.59 3.29 -7.77
CA LYS A 135 -22.43 3.97 -8.77
C LYS A 135 -22.89 3.06 -9.91
N THR A 136 -22.26 1.92 -10.18
CA THR A 136 -22.74 0.98 -11.21
C THR A 136 -23.93 0.14 -10.79
N PHE A 137 -24.27 0.11 -9.50
CA PHE A 137 -25.32 -0.75 -8.95
C PHE A 137 -26.64 -0.01 -8.67
N ASP A 138 -26.74 1.28 -9.03
CA ASP A 138 -27.92 2.15 -8.86
C ASP A 138 -28.57 2.06 -7.46
N THR A 139 -27.75 1.83 -6.44
CA THR A 139 -28.22 1.79 -5.06
C THR A 139 -28.48 3.22 -4.59
N ALA A 140 -29.73 3.65 -4.71
CA ALA A 140 -30.25 4.91 -4.18
C ALA A 140 -30.16 5.01 -2.64
N ASP A 141 -29.88 3.88 -1.97
CA ASP A 141 -29.50 3.84 -0.56
C ASP A 141 -28.11 4.45 -0.39
N HIS A 142 -28.08 5.77 -0.31
CA HIS A 142 -27.01 6.46 0.36
C HIS A 142 -27.07 6.05 1.83
N LEU A 143 -26.10 5.25 2.28
CA LEU A 143 -25.71 5.35 3.68
C LEU A 143 -25.46 6.83 3.93
N GLU A 144 -26.19 7.41 4.89
CA GLU A 144 -25.75 8.65 5.51
C GLU A 144 -24.28 8.42 5.85
N LEU A 145 -23.38 9.11 5.14
CA LEU A 145 -21.94 9.05 5.38
C LEU A 145 -21.77 9.02 6.88
N ALA A 146 -21.16 7.94 7.41
CA ALA A 146 -21.03 7.72 8.84
C ALA A 146 -20.69 9.06 9.48
N LYS A 147 -21.63 9.63 10.25
CA LYS A 147 -21.47 10.96 10.85
C LYS A 147 -20.07 11.02 11.43
N ASP A 148 -19.33 12.08 11.09
CA ASP A 148 -17.94 12.27 11.49
C ASP A 148 -17.74 11.68 12.88
N SER A 149 -16.93 10.62 12.96
CA SER A 149 -16.63 9.98 14.24
C SER A 149 -15.98 11.04 15.11
N THR A 150 -16.75 11.64 16.01
CA THR A 150 -16.29 12.63 16.99
C THR A 150 -15.45 12.00 18.09
N ASP A 151 -15.25 10.68 18.03
CA ASP A 151 -14.36 9.95 18.90
C ASP A 151 -12.91 10.30 18.61
N THR A 152 -12.40 11.31 19.32
CA THR A 152 -11.01 11.76 19.25
C THR A 152 -10.04 10.79 19.94
N SER A 153 -10.52 9.71 20.57
CA SER A 153 -9.65 8.70 21.20
C SER A 153 -9.00 7.73 20.21
N LYS A 154 -9.41 7.77 18.93
CA LYS A 154 -8.90 6.87 17.89
C LYS A 154 -7.43 7.09 17.59
N SER A 155 -6.66 6.03 17.70
CA SER A 155 -5.22 5.98 17.51
C SER A 155 -4.83 5.55 16.08
N ARG A 156 -3.55 5.71 15.73
CA ARG A 156 -2.98 5.17 14.47
C ARG A 156 -3.14 3.65 14.37
N THR A 157 -3.04 2.95 15.49
CA THR A 157 -3.26 1.51 15.57
C THR A 157 -4.69 1.14 15.17
N ASP A 158 -5.69 1.93 15.59
CA ASP A 158 -7.08 1.71 15.19
C ASP A 158 -7.27 1.90 13.68
N VAL A 159 -6.64 2.94 13.11
CA VAL A 159 -6.66 3.19 11.66
C VAL A 159 -6.06 2.00 10.92
N PHE A 160 -4.87 1.56 11.32
CA PHE A 160 -4.17 0.45 10.68
C PHE A 160 -4.99 -0.84 10.71
N ASN A 161 -5.51 -1.23 11.88
CA ASN A 161 -6.29 -2.45 12.03
C ASN A 161 -7.58 -2.40 11.18
N LEU A 162 -8.23 -1.23 11.10
CA LEU A 162 -9.40 -1.03 10.24
C LEU A 162 -9.05 -1.12 8.75
N LEU A 163 -7.89 -0.60 8.31
CA LEU A 163 -7.42 -0.73 6.93
C LEU A 163 -7.07 -2.17 6.56
N VAL A 164 -6.45 -2.93 7.46
CA VAL A 164 -6.19 -4.37 7.25
C VAL A 164 -7.51 -5.13 7.09
N GLN A 165 -8.49 -4.87 7.96
CA GLN A 165 -9.80 -5.51 7.86
C GLN A 165 -10.53 -5.13 6.56
N SER A 166 -10.50 -3.85 6.19
CA SER A 166 -11.11 -3.34 4.95
C SER A 166 -10.46 -3.94 3.71
N ASN A 167 -9.14 -4.09 3.69
CA ASN A 167 -8.44 -4.77 2.61
C ASN A 167 -8.89 -6.23 2.44
N ARG A 168 -9.03 -6.97 3.55
CA ARG A 168 -9.46 -8.37 3.50
C ARG A 168 -10.90 -8.47 2.99
N GLN A 169 -11.80 -7.61 3.45
CA GLN A 169 -13.16 -7.55 2.92
C GLN A 169 -13.17 -7.21 1.42
N LEU A 170 -12.39 -6.22 0.99
CA LEU A 170 -12.25 -5.83 -0.41
C LEU A 170 -11.70 -6.97 -1.28
N ASN A 171 -10.74 -7.74 -0.78
CA ASN A 171 -10.23 -8.92 -1.50
C ASN A 171 -11.32 -9.99 -1.74
N LEU A 172 -12.32 -10.11 -0.86
CA LEU A 172 -13.48 -10.99 -1.09
C LEU A 172 -14.42 -10.46 -2.18
N LEU A 173 -14.42 -9.15 -2.44
CA LEU A 173 -15.24 -8.53 -3.48
C LEU A 173 -14.64 -8.73 -4.88
N LEU A 174 -13.30 -8.82 -4.99
CA LEU A 174 -12.59 -9.00 -6.27
C LEU A 174 -12.97 -10.32 -6.96
N ASP A 175 -13.07 -10.28 -8.29
CA ASP A 175 -13.15 -11.49 -9.12
C ASP A 175 -11.81 -12.20 -9.14
N ARG A 176 -10.73 -11.43 -9.24
CA ARG A 176 -9.35 -11.91 -9.10
C ARG A 176 -8.80 -11.52 -7.74
N ARG A 177 -9.02 -12.41 -6.77
CA ARG A 177 -8.39 -12.30 -5.44
C ARG A 177 -6.87 -12.24 -5.56
N VAL A 178 -6.22 -11.73 -4.51
CA VAL A 178 -4.76 -11.78 -4.33
C VAL A 178 -4.24 -13.17 -4.67
N ALA A 179 -3.39 -13.26 -5.71
CA ALA A 179 -2.81 -14.50 -6.17
C ALA A 179 -1.35 -14.60 -5.69
N PRO A 180 -0.72 -15.80 -5.80
CA PRO A 180 0.66 -15.97 -5.39
C PRO A 180 1.65 -15.05 -6.13
N ARG A 181 1.33 -14.58 -7.33
CA ARG A 181 2.20 -13.67 -8.10
C ARG A 181 2.33 -12.31 -7.41
N GLU A 182 1.25 -11.77 -6.82
CA GLU A 182 1.29 -10.49 -6.11
C GLU A 182 2.15 -10.59 -4.85
N VAL A 183 2.03 -11.70 -4.11
CA VAL A 183 2.89 -11.99 -2.94
C VAL A 183 4.35 -12.16 -3.38
N PHE A 184 4.60 -12.87 -4.48
CA PHE A 184 5.94 -13.03 -5.04
C PHE A 184 6.56 -11.67 -5.40
N SER A 185 5.78 -10.76 -5.98
CA SER A 185 6.23 -9.40 -6.29
C SER A 185 6.58 -8.62 -5.03
N GLN A 186 5.77 -8.68 -3.96
CA GLN A 186 6.10 -8.05 -2.68
C GLN A 186 7.38 -8.61 -2.07
N ALA A 187 7.53 -9.94 -2.05
CA ALA A 187 8.76 -10.58 -1.54
C ALA A 187 9.99 -10.22 -2.39
N THR A 188 9.82 -10.06 -3.71
CA THR A 188 10.90 -9.60 -4.60
C THR A 188 11.25 -8.14 -4.32
N LEU A 189 10.27 -7.27 -4.13
CA LEU A 189 10.49 -5.86 -3.77
C LEU A 189 11.25 -5.75 -2.44
N ALA A 190 10.82 -6.50 -1.43
CA ALA A 190 11.52 -6.58 -0.15
C ALA A 190 12.97 -7.02 -0.34
N SER A 191 13.20 -8.07 -1.15
CA SER A 191 14.57 -8.55 -1.46
C SER A 191 15.42 -7.46 -2.13
N SER A 192 14.83 -6.65 -3.03
CA SER A 192 15.52 -5.53 -3.66
C SER A 192 15.89 -4.43 -2.67
N TYR A 193 14.99 -4.07 -1.74
CA TYR A 193 15.32 -3.14 -0.67
C TYR A 193 16.42 -3.68 0.24
N THR A 194 16.34 -4.94 0.67
CA THR A 194 17.38 -5.58 1.48
C THR A 194 18.72 -5.59 0.74
N ALA A 195 18.74 -5.85 -0.57
CA ALA A 195 19.97 -5.77 -1.36
C ALA A 195 20.56 -4.35 -1.38
N ARG A 196 19.73 -3.31 -1.53
CA ARG A 196 20.20 -1.91 -1.43
C ARG A 196 20.77 -1.57 -0.06
N LEU A 197 20.15 -2.06 1.02
CA LEU A 197 20.68 -1.88 2.37
C LEU A 197 22.04 -2.58 2.53
N LEU A 198 22.20 -3.77 1.94
CA LEU A 198 23.44 -4.55 1.95
C LEU A 198 24.56 -3.97 1.08
N GLU A 199 24.28 -3.10 0.10
CA GLU A 199 25.32 -2.46 -0.74
C GLU A 199 26.34 -1.65 0.09
N ARG A 200 25.98 -1.26 1.32
CA ARG A 200 26.90 -0.64 2.30
C ARG A 200 27.92 -1.61 2.91
N SER A 201 27.77 -2.90 2.64
CA SER A 201 28.53 -3.98 3.26
C SER A 201 29.37 -4.73 2.22
N PRO A 202 30.60 -4.29 1.93
CA PRO A 202 31.45 -4.91 0.90
C PRO A 202 31.93 -6.32 1.29
N GLU A 203 31.82 -6.70 2.56
CA GLU A 203 32.33 -7.96 3.09
C GLU A 203 31.37 -9.14 2.88
N PHE A 204 30.11 -8.88 2.54
CA PHE A 204 29.07 -9.90 2.45
C PHE A 204 28.59 -10.10 1.02
N ASP A 205 28.24 -11.35 0.70
CA ASP A 205 27.62 -11.69 -0.58
C ASP A 205 26.24 -11.04 -0.71
N LEU A 206 26.13 -10.03 -1.58
CA LEU A 206 24.88 -9.31 -1.87
C LEU A 206 23.76 -10.23 -2.40
N LEU A 207 24.15 -11.32 -3.07
CA LEU A 207 23.26 -12.24 -3.78
C LEU A 207 23.47 -13.67 -3.28
N PRO A 208 22.83 -14.05 -2.16
CA PRO A 208 22.93 -15.42 -1.68
C PRO A 208 22.33 -16.39 -2.70
N LYS A 209 22.86 -17.61 -2.71
CA LYS A 209 22.33 -18.68 -3.55
C LYS A 209 20.89 -18.98 -3.15
N ALA A 210 19.97 -18.92 -4.12
CA ALA A 210 18.57 -19.22 -3.88
C ALA A 210 18.39 -20.57 -3.18
N PRO A 211 17.52 -20.65 -2.15
CA PRO A 211 17.24 -21.90 -1.46
C PRO A 211 16.62 -22.93 -2.41
N ALA A 212 16.70 -24.21 -2.05
CA ALA A 212 16.10 -25.28 -2.84
C ALA A 212 14.58 -25.07 -3.00
N TYR A 213 14.05 -25.46 -4.16
CA TYR A 213 12.62 -25.43 -4.41
C TYR A 213 11.91 -26.54 -3.63
N GLU A 214 10.85 -26.19 -2.90
CA GLU A 214 10.05 -27.13 -2.13
C GLU A 214 8.60 -27.14 -2.66
N ALA A 215 8.20 -28.25 -3.28
CA ALA A 215 6.85 -28.43 -3.82
C ALA A 215 5.79 -28.58 -2.70
N GLY A 216 4.52 -28.31 -3.04
CA GLY A 216 3.38 -28.58 -2.15
C GLY A 216 3.18 -27.58 -1.01
N LYS A 217 3.82 -26.40 -1.08
CA LYS A 217 3.64 -25.35 -0.07
C LYS A 217 2.25 -24.72 -0.18
N ARG A 218 1.75 -24.22 0.94
CA ARG A 218 0.47 -23.56 1.11
C ARG A 218 0.67 -22.12 1.64
N PRO A 219 -0.37 -21.26 1.60
CA PRO A 219 -0.28 -19.89 2.14
C PRO A 219 0.25 -19.82 3.57
N VAL A 220 -0.22 -20.70 4.46
CA VAL A 220 0.25 -20.77 5.86
C VAL A 220 1.76 -21.03 5.99
N ASP A 221 2.35 -21.82 5.08
CA ASP A 221 3.80 -22.10 5.12
C ASP A 221 4.60 -20.84 4.73
N VAL A 222 4.10 -20.09 3.73
CA VAL A 222 4.69 -18.82 3.32
C VAL A 222 4.54 -17.77 4.43
N PHE A 223 3.37 -17.72 5.06
CA PHE A 223 3.07 -16.81 6.17
C PHE A 223 4.03 -17.02 7.35
N HIS A 224 4.21 -18.26 7.82
CA HIS A 224 5.17 -18.57 8.87
C HIS A 224 6.60 -18.14 8.49
N ARG A 225 7.01 -18.34 7.24
CA ARG A 225 8.34 -17.92 6.80
C ARG A 225 8.50 -16.40 6.77
N LEU A 226 7.45 -15.67 6.38
CA LEU A 226 7.44 -14.21 6.45
C LEU A 226 7.49 -13.69 7.89
N LEU A 227 6.88 -14.38 8.86
CA LEU A 227 7.03 -14.01 10.27
C LEU A 227 8.49 -14.07 10.72
N ILE A 228 9.23 -15.11 10.31
CA ILE A 228 10.67 -15.20 10.57
C ILE A 228 11.42 -14.03 9.92
N CYS A 229 11.07 -13.66 8.68
CA CYS A 229 11.63 -12.47 8.04
C CYS A 229 11.33 -11.20 8.84
N LEU A 230 10.10 -11.02 9.32
CA LEU A 230 9.72 -9.85 10.12
C LEU A 230 10.52 -9.78 11.43
N ASP A 231 10.77 -10.91 12.09
CA ASP A 231 11.58 -10.95 13.31
C ASP A 231 13.01 -10.49 13.05
N HIS A 232 13.62 -10.85 11.91
CA HIS A 232 14.92 -10.29 11.51
C HIS A 232 14.87 -8.79 11.24
N VAL A 233 13.81 -8.29 10.58
CA VAL A 233 13.62 -6.85 10.36
C VAL A 233 13.49 -6.11 11.70
N ARG A 234 12.81 -6.69 12.69
CA ARG A 234 12.71 -6.15 14.06
C ARG A 234 14.06 -6.10 14.75
N GLY A 235 14.86 -7.15 14.64
CA GLY A 235 16.23 -7.16 15.18
C GLY A 235 17.08 -6.03 14.59
N ILE A 236 17.00 -5.84 13.27
CA ILE A 236 17.67 -4.73 12.56
C ILE A 236 17.18 -3.37 13.06
N ALA A 237 15.86 -3.15 13.09
CA ALA A 237 15.26 -1.89 13.52
C ALA A 237 15.61 -1.56 14.97
N GLN A 238 15.60 -2.54 15.87
CA GLN A 238 15.93 -2.37 17.28
C GLN A 238 17.38 -1.93 17.49
N VAL A 239 18.34 -2.54 16.80
CA VAL A 239 19.77 -2.12 16.88
C VAL A 239 19.95 -0.72 16.29
N SER A 240 19.12 -0.36 15.32
CA SER A 240 19.18 0.93 14.61
C SER A 240 18.36 2.04 15.29
N ASP A 241 17.72 1.77 16.44
CA ASP A 241 16.78 2.68 17.13
C ASP A 241 15.64 3.21 16.24
N VAL A 242 15.22 2.40 15.26
CA VAL A 242 14.10 2.74 14.37
C VAL A 242 12.80 2.19 14.97
N PRO A 243 11.79 3.03 15.22
CA PRO A 243 10.53 2.57 15.78
C PRO A 243 9.82 1.65 14.78
N MET A 244 9.33 0.51 15.29
CA MET A 244 8.68 -0.51 14.50
C MET A 244 7.40 -0.96 15.19
N LEU A 245 6.39 -1.36 14.42
CA LEU A 245 5.16 -1.87 14.99
C LEU A 245 5.37 -3.25 15.64
N ASP A 246 4.52 -3.55 16.62
CA ASP A 246 4.41 -4.87 17.22
C ASP A 246 3.19 -5.61 16.66
N LEU A 247 3.31 -6.93 16.48
CA LEU A 247 2.28 -7.78 15.90
C LEU A 247 1.90 -8.87 16.89
N THR A 248 0.61 -8.97 17.14
CA THR A 248 0.02 -10.11 17.85
C THR A 248 -0.65 -11.03 16.84
N ILE A 249 -0.24 -12.29 16.84
CA ILE A 249 -0.78 -13.34 15.97
C ILE A 249 -1.87 -14.10 16.74
N ASN A 250 -3.05 -14.20 16.14
CA ASN A 250 -4.09 -15.08 16.62
C ASN A 250 -3.80 -16.53 16.18
N GLN A 251 -3.22 -17.33 17.09
CA GLN A 251 -2.81 -18.71 16.84
C GLN A 251 -3.97 -19.59 16.37
N ASP A 252 -5.19 -19.35 16.85
CA ASP A 252 -6.38 -20.14 16.49
C ASP A 252 -6.77 -19.94 15.02
N GLN A 253 -6.35 -18.83 14.40
CA GLN A 253 -6.65 -18.48 13.00
C GLN A 253 -5.52 -18.85 12.02
N LEU A 254 -4.42 -19.45 12.47
CA LEU A 254 -3.31 -19.82 11.57
C LEU A 254 -3.71 -20.88 10.53
N SER A 255 -4.64 -21.76 10.89
CA SER A 255 -5.14 -22.78 9.97
C SER A 255 -5.98 -22.20 8.81
N THR A 256 -6.46 -20.97 8.95
CA THR A 256 -7.32 -20.26 7.99
C THR A 256 -6.59 -19.17 7.21
N VAL A 257 -5.25 -19.14 7.25
CA VAL A 257 -4.44 -18.15 6.51
C VAL A 257 -4.74 -18.21 5.02
N GLU A 258 -5.16 -17.06 4.48
CA GLU A 258 -5.45 -16.87 3.07
C GLU A 258 -4.29 -16.14 2.35
N PRO A 259 -4.20 -16.20 1.01
CA PRO A 259 -3.21 -15.44 0.24
C PRO A 259 -3.20 -13.93 0.54
N SER A 260 -4.34 -13.32 0.89
CA SER A 260 -4.42 -11.92 1.32
C SER A 260 -3.66 -11.68 2.61
N ASP A 261 -3.74 -12.57 3.60
CA ASP A 261 -3.01 -12.43 4.86
C ASP A 261 -1.48 -12.48 4.60
N VAL A 262 -1.06 -13.38 3.70
CA VAL A 262 0.34 -13.47 3.24
C VAL A 262 0.79 -12.20 2.53
N TYR A 263 -0.05 -11.64 1.66
CA TYR A 263 0.22 -10.39 0.97
C TYR A 263 0.34 -9.22 1.94
N HIS A 264 -0.56 -9.09 2.93
CA HIS A 264 -0.49 -8.04 3.94
C HIS A 264 0.80 -8.08 4.75
N LEU A 265 1.21 -9.28 5.19
CA LEU A 265 2.46 -9.45 5.91
C LEU A 265 3.67 -9.14 5.04
N ALA A 266 3.67 -9.55 3.77
CA ALA A 266 4.74 -9.22 2.84
C ALA A 266 4.82 -7.71 2.55
N SER A 267 3.68 -7.04 2.35
CA SER A 267 3.62 -5.59 2.18
C SER A 267 4.05 -4.83 3.43
N LEU A 268 3.79 -5.36 4.62
CA LEU A 268 4.32 -4.79 5.84
C LEU A 268 5.85 -4.87 5.87
N ILE A 269 6.45 -6.02 5.57
CA ILE A 269 7.91 -6.15 5.51
C ILE A 269 8.52 -5.18 4.48
N VAL A 270 7.87 -4.98 3.32
CA VAL A 270 8.29 -3.96 2.36
C VAL A 270 8.26 -2.56 2.96
N ALA A 271 7.19 -2.21 3.69
CA ALA A 271 7.09 -0.91 4.37
C ALA A 271 8.25 -0.72 5.34
N GLU A 272 8.52 -1.68 6.21
CA GLU A 272 9.58 -1.58 7.22
C GLU A 272 10.97 -1.45 6.57
N LEU A 273 11.24 -2.22 5.52
CA LEU A 273 12.49 -2.11 4.76
C LEU A 273 12.60 -0.79 3.99
N THR A 274 11.48 -0.24 3.51
CA THR A 274 11.46 1.08 2.86
C THR A 274 11.72 2.19 3.88
N CYS A 275 11.20 2.06 5.10
CA CYS A 275 11.48 2.98 6.20
C CYS A 275 12.97 2.99 6.51
N LEU A 276 13.58 1.82 6.75
CA LEU A 276 15.02 1.68 6.96
C LEU A 276 15.83 2.27 5.80
N HIS A 277 15.45 1.97 4.55
CA HIS A 277 16.12 2.49 3.37
C HIS A 277 15.99 4.01 3.24
N SER A 278 14.87 4.60 3.66
CA SER A 278 14.68 6.06 3.60
C SER A 278 15.59 6.83 4.54
N GLN A 279 16.16 6.18 5.56
CA GLN A 279 17.15 6.78 6.47
C GLN A 279 18.55 6.86 5.85
N LEU A 280 18.79 6.17 4.72
CA LEU A 280 20.07 6.22 4.05
C LEU A 280 20.16 7.43 3.11
N GLU A 281 21.09 8.32 3.38
CA GLU A 281 21.36 9.46 2.50
C GLU A 281 21.87 9.00 1.12
N GLY A 282 21.32 9.60 0.06
CA GLY A 282 21.71 9.33 -1.32
C GLY A 282 21.37 7.93 -1.84
N ALA A 283 20.59 7.13 -1.09
CA ALA A 283 20.29 5.77 -1.48
C ALA A 283 19.50 5.71 -2.79
N GLN A 284 19.97 4.87 -3.72
CA GLN A 284 19.27 4.64 -4.97
C GLN A 284 18.01 3.83 -4.73
N SER A 285 16.91 4.20 -5.40
CA SER A 285 15.71 3.37 -5.40
C SER A 285 16.02 1.94 -5.88
N PRO A 286 15.32 0.93 -5.34
CA PRO A 286 15.39 -0.42 -5.89
C PRO A 286 14.98 -0.40 -7.38
N PRO A 287 15.53 -1.31 -8.19
CA PRO A 287 15.14 -1.41 -9.59
C PRO A 287 13.66 -1.75 -9.73
N ASP A 288 13.04 -1.26 -10.80
CA ASP A 288 11.66 -1.59 -11.14
C ASP A 288 11.49 -3.10 -11.28
N LEU A 289 10.38 -3.61 -10.76
CA LEU A 289 10.05 -5.02 -10.89
C LEU A 289 9.50 -5.30 -12.28
N TYR A 290 10.11 -6.27 -12.97
CA TYR A 290 9.54 -6.84 -14.18
C TYR A 290 8.27 -7.62 -13.89
N GLU A 291 7.37 -7.70 -14.88
CA GLU A 291 6.16 -8.49 -14.78
C GLU A 291 6.51 -9.96 -14.51
N VAL A 292 6.05 -10.45 -13.35
CA VAL A 292 6.24 -11.85 -12.98
C VAL A 292 5.13 -12.68 -13.63
N GLY A 293 5.53 -13.72 -14.35
CA GLY A 293 4.59 -14.71 -14.90
C GLY A 293 3.82 -15.44 -13.81
N ARG A 294 3.08 -16.47 -14.19
CA ARG A 294 2.29 -17.28 -13.23
C ARG A 294 3.20 -17.83 -12.12
N LYS A 295 2.74 -17.69 -10.87
CA LYS A 295 3.39 -18.22 -9.67
C LYS A 295 2.45 -19.13 -8.88
N VAL A 296 3.04 -20.05 -8.13
CA VAL A 296 2.37 -20.90 -7.13
C VAL A 296 2.97 -20.64 -5.74
N PRO A 297 2.31 -21.05 -4.64
CA PRO A 297 2.82 -20.78 -3.29
C PRO A 297 4.24 -21.33 -3.03
N SER A 298 4.63 -22.45 -3.66
CA SER A 298 6.01 -22.95 -3.58
C SER A 298 7.05 -21.99 -4.16
N ASP A 299 6.73 -21.26 -5.24
CA ASP A 299 7.63 -20.23 -5.79
C ASP A 299 7.78 -19.07 -4.81
N VAL A 300 6.67 -18.67 -4.18
CA VAL A 300 6.66 -17.61 -3.17
C VAL A 300 7.49 -18.04 -1.96
N TYR A 301 7.29 -19.26 -1.46
CA TYR A 301 8.03 -19.81 -0.34
C TYR A 301 9.55 -19.83 -0.60
N GLN A 302 9.97 -20.21 -1.80
CA GLN A 302 11.38 -20.16 -2.21
C GLN A 302 11.90 -18.72 -2.23
N ARG A 303 11.14 -17.78 -2.81
CA ARG A 303 11.52 -16.36 -2.88
C ARG A 303 11.63 -15.71 -1.51
N VAL A 304 10.69 -15.98 -0.61
CA VAL A 304 10.76 -15.53 0.80
C VAL A 304 11.97 -16.13 1.50
N GLY A 305 12.41 -17.33 1.11
CA GLY A 305 13.64 -17.90 1.61
C GLY A 305 14.92 -17.19 1.19
N LEU A 306 14.96 -16.66 -0.02
CA LEU A 306 16.05 -15.79 -0.45
C LEU A 306 16.06 -14.50 0.37
N LEU A 307 14.88 -13.86 0.53
CA LEU A 307 14.71 -12.68 1.39
C LEU A 307 15.21 -12.96 2.81
N GLN A 308 14.80 -14.09 3.40
CA GLN A 308 15.23 -14.50 4.73
C GLN A 308 16.76 -14.58 4.85
N GLN A 309 17.45 -15.18 3.88
CA GLN A 309 18.92 -15.26 3.89
C GLN A 309 19.56 -13.87 3.82
N GLN A 310 19.03 -12.98 2.98
CA GLN A 310 19.53 -11.60 2.89
C GLN A 310 19.30 -10.83 4.19
N LEU A 311 18.15 -11.01 4.85
CA LEU A 311 17.86 -10.37 6.13
C LEU A 311 18.75 -10.87 7.26
N VAL A 312 19.06 -12.17 7.30
CA VAL A 312 20.04 -12.73 8.26
C VAL A 312 21.41 -12.07 8.07
N THR A 313 21.86 -11.96 6.81
CA THR A 313 23.12 -11.28 6.49
C THR A 313 23.10 -9.82 6.92
N LEU A 314 22.01 -9.09 6.62
CA LEU A 314 21.86 -7.68 6.98
C LEU A 314 21.86 -7.51 8.50
N GLU A 315 21.12 -8.34 9.23
CA GLU A 315 21.08 -8.29 10.69
C GLU A 315 22.47 -8.53 11.31
N GLN A 316 23.22 -9.51 10.80
CA GLN A 316 24.61 -9.74 11.24
C GLN A 316 25.49 -8.52 11.01
N TYR A 317 25.39 -7.89 9.85
CA TYR A 317 26.12 -6.67 9.54
C TYR A 317 25.74 -5.54 10.50
N VAL A 318 24.45 -5.29 10.72
CA VAL A 318 23.96 -4.23 11.61
C VAL A 318 24.40 -4.46 13.06
N GLN A 319 24.44 -5.71 13.52
CA GLN A 319 24.96 -6.03 14.86
C GLN A 319 26.46 -5.71 15.02
N LEU A 320 27.24 -5.86 13.95
CA LEU A 320 28.67 -5.52 13.95
C LEU A 320 28.90 -4.01 13.75
N HIS A 321 27.94 -3.31 13.16
CA HIS A 321 28.02 -1.89 12.84
C HIS A 321 26.74 -1.15 13.28
N PRO A 322 26.55 -0.87 14.59
CA PRO A 322 25.34 -0.20 15.08
C PRO A 322 25.07 1.16 14.43
N ASP A 323 26.12 1.89 14.05
CA ASP A 323 26.03 3.20 13.40
C ASP A 323 25.88 3.13 11.86
N TRP A 324 25.52 1.98 11.28
CA TRP A 324 25.47 1.75 9.83
C TRP A 324 24.57 2.72 9.05
N LEU A 325 23.54 3.30 9.69
CA LEU A 325 22.68 4.31 9.09
C LEU A 325 23.34 5.69 8.97
N SER A 326 24.34 5.99 9.81
CA SER A 326 25.02 7.30 9.86
C SER A 326 26.36 7.33 9.13
N GLN A 327 26.80 6.21 8.56
CA GLN A 327 28.05 6.18 7.81
C GLN A 327 27.87 6.90 6.47
N ASP A 328 28.48 8.08 6.35
CA ASP A 328 28.68 8.71 5.06
C ASP A 328 29.51 7.77 4.20
N THR A 329 28.98 7.33 3.06
CA THR A 329 29.81 6.69 2.05
C THR A 329 30.70 7.80 1.49
N GLU A 330 31.84 8.05 2.12
CA GLU A 330 32.95 8.77 1.47
C GLU A 330 33.42 7.89 0.30
N GLN A 331 32.76 8.04 -0.84
CA GLN A 331 33.15 7.51 -2.15
C GLN A 331 33.80 8.60 -2.99
#